data_AF-A0A9D1P0J6-F1
#
_entry.id   AF-A0A9D1P0J6-F1
#
_cell.length_a   1.000
_cell.length_b   1.000
_cell.length_c   1.000
_cell.angle_alpha   90.00
_cell.angle_beta   90.00
_cell.angle_gamma   90.00
#
_symmetry.space_group_name_H-M   'P 1'
#
loop_
_entity.id
_entity.type
_entity.pdbx_description
1 polymer ?
#
loop_
_entity_poly.entity_id
_entity_poly.type
_entity_poly.pdbx_seq_one_letter_code
_entity_poly.pdbx_strand_id
1 'polypeptide(L)'
;MAVTLRKLCERANYLYGMRVLAGGEGMDRPVQWVHVLEDAEAADFLHGGELIFTTGIAERGTAWLTGFAEELYRRGASGLVVSRGPQMGEIPEELLDFCGKERFPLLDLPRKTKLVDITRDFCGQIFLKEKEEEDIGTVFKNLMHAPEGMSRYLPALKNHHFDIRGKYWLVAVSADCGAERRPERLRQIRQLFSRRLCDLHVQGAFFEEKEEMYAVLEHMEGEELRRALLQLQKELEGIGLQACLAVNGQGELKDLPACFRRGTSLLKLAGKRGTTPVFYEDLGIEKLLISVEDRRLLEEYVHAVLGPLEAYDQTKGTHFEEILKMYLSFDGSVQKVAEASYVHRNTVNYQINRIKKILGRDLGSMEERLRILLAFQIQEIL
;
A
#
# COMPACT_ATOMS: atom_id res chain seq x y z
N MET A 1 0.19 -2.18 12.84
CA MET A 1 1.30 -1.64 13.65
C MET A 1 2.24 -2.75 14.13
N ALA A 2 3.30 -2.99 13.37
CA ALA A 2 4.40 -3.87 13.79
C ALA A 2 4.92 -3.49 15.19
N VAL A 3 5.17 -4.49 16.03
CA VAL A 3 5.66 -4.27 17.39
C VAL A 3 7.07 -3.70 17.32
N THR A 4 7.34 -2.58 18.00
CA THR A 4 8.70 -2.02 18.01
C THR A 4 9.62 -2.80 18.94
N LEU A 5 10.93 -2.74 18.69
CA LEU A 5 11.91 -3.38 19.56
C LEU A 5 11.85 -2.84 21.00
N ARG A 6 11.59 -1.53 21.16
CA ARG A 6 11.34 -0.88 22.44
C ARG A 6 10.18 -1.54 23.17
N LYS A 7 9.07 -1.77 22.46
CA LYS A 7 7.86 -2.38 23.03
C LYS A 7 8.10 -3.83 23.45
N LEU A 8 8.76 -4.63 22.61
CA LEU A 8 9.16 -6.00 22.97
C LEU A 8 10.07 -6.03 24.20
N CYS A 9 10.98 -5.07 24.30
CA CYS A 9 11.96 -5.03 25.38
C CYS A 9 11.45 -4.39 26.69
N GLU A 10 10.25 -3.80 26.72
CA GLU A 10 9.70 -3.10 27.91
C GLU A 10 9.81 -3.93 29.19
N ARG A 11 9.47 -5.22 29.09
CA ARG A 11 9.51 -6.16 30.22
C ARG A 11 10.74 -7.05 30.20
N ALA A 12 11.49 -7.08 29.10
CA ALA A 12 12.61 -8.00 28.91
C ALA A 12 13.80 -7.70 29.83
N ASN A 13 14.05 -6.43 30.16
CA ASN A 13 15.07 -6.08 31.15
C ASN A 13 14.76 -6.68 32.54
N TYR A 14 13.50 -6.58 32.99
CA TYR A 14 13.09 -7.12 34.29
C TYR A 14 13.00 -8.65 34.30
N LEU A 15 12.40 -9.25 33.26
CA LEU A 15 12.14 -10.69 33.19
C LEU A 15 13.38 -11.50 32.84
N TYR A 16 14.23 -10.97 31.96
CA TYR A 16 15.33 -11.71 31.35
C TYR A 16 16.71 -11.07 31.60
N GLY A 17 16.76 -9.88 32.22
CA GLY A 17 18.00 -9.14 32.44
C GLY A 17 18.62 -8.56 31.17
N MET A 18 17.83 -8.45 30.08
CA MET A 18 18.27 -7.97 28.78
C MET A 18 18.65 -6.48 28.84
N ARG A 19 19.77 -6.10 28.22
CA ARG A 19 20.29 -4.71 28.27
C ARG A 19 20.68 -4.22 26.89
N VAL A 20 20.44 -2.93 26.63
CA VAL A 20 20.97 -2.27 25.43
C VAL A 20 22.44 -1.93 25.66
N LEU A 21 23.30 -2.33 24.74
CA LEU A 21 24.74 -2.07 24.77
C LEU A 21 25.12 -0.87 23.89
N ALA A 22 24.54 -0.78 22.70
CA ALA A 22 24.76 0.29 21.73
C ALA A 22 23.52 0.49 20.84
N GLY A 23 23.47 1.59 20.10
CA GLY A 23 22.40 1.86 19.11
C GLY A 23 21.01 2.07 19.71
N GLY A 24 20.90 2.52 20.97
CA GLY A 24 19.63 2.68 21.68
C GLY A 24 18.63 3.66 21.05
N GLU A 25 19.11 4.59 20.22
CA GLU A 25 18.24 5.47 19.40
C GLU A 25 17.45 4.70 18.33
N GLY A 26 17.88 3.48 17.98
CA GLY A 26 17.20 2.61 17.01
C GLY A 26 16.13 1.70 17.60
N MET A 27 15.81 1.81 18.89
CA MET A 27 14.86 0.89 19.55
C MET A 27 13.43 1.00 19.02
N ASP A 28 13.09 2.05 18.27
CA ASP A 28 11.76 2.20 17.65
C ASP A 28 11.63 1.49 16.29
N ARG A 29 12.65 0.74 15.87
CA ARG A 29 12.58 -0.13 14.69
C ARG A 29 11.45 -1.18 14.86
N PRO A 30 10.62 -1.41 13.82
CA PRO A 30 9.58 -2.44 13.84
C PRO A 30 10.22 -3.83 13.81
N VAL A 31 9.66 -4.77 14.57
CA VAL A 31 10.09 -6.18 14.62
C VAL A 31 8.92 -7.03 14.11
N GLN A 32 9.19 -7.82 13.06
CA GLN A 32 8.21 -8.70 12.44
C GLN A 32 8.40 -10.16 12.84
N TRP A 33 9.62 -10.54 13.20
CA TRP A 33 9.95 -11.90 13.57
C TRP A 33 11.21 -11.95 14.45
N VAL A 34 11.41 -13.08 15.11
CA VAL A 34 12.62 -13.38 15.87
C VAL A 34 13.29 -14.60 15.26
N HIS A 35 14.59 -14.48 14.94
CA HIS A 35 15.35 -15.57 14.35
C HIS A 35 16.66 -15.77 15.11
N VAL A 36 17.08 -17.03 15.29
CA VAL A 36 18.39 -17.37 15.83
C VAL A 36 19.31 -17.68 14.65
N LEU A 37 20.38 -16.91 14.51
CA LEU A 37 21.41 -17.11 13.49
C LEU A 37 22.78 -17.21 14.15
N GLU A 38 23.60 -18.11 13.63
CA GLU A 38 24.96 -18.35 14.15
C GLU A 38 26.04 -18.12 13.08
N ASP A 39 25.64 -17.80 11.84
CA ASP A 39 26.54 -17.63 10.70
C ASP A 39 26.10 -16.46 9.83
N ALA A 40 27.06 -15.75 9.24
CA ALA A 40 26.87 -14.65 8.32
C ALA A 40 26.29 -15.10 6.98
N GLU A 41 26.62 -16.30 6.48
CA GLU A 41 26.04 -16.81 5.22
C GLU A 41 24.53 -17.00 5.32
N ALA A 42 24.01 -17.33 6.52
CA ALA A 42 22.58 -17.45 6.76
C ALA A 42 21.83 -16.10 6.74
N ALA A 43 22.54 -14.96 6.82
CA ALA A 43 21.93 -13.63 6.72
C ALA A 43 21.39 -13.34 5.31
N ASP A 44 21.84 -14.08 4.29
CA ASP A 44 21.36 -13.93 2.90
C ASP A 44 19.86 -14.24 2.74
N PHE A 45 19.29 -15.01 3.68
CA PHE A 45 17.88 -15.43 3.67
C PHE A 45 16.96 -14.52 4.47
N LEU A 46 17.46 -13.37 4.96
CA LEU A 46 16.64 -12.41 5.69
C LEU A 46 15.72 -11.63 4.75
N HIS A 47 14.49 -11.41 5.21
CA HIS A 47 13.48 -10.58 4.56
C HIS A 47 13.52 -9.12 5.05
N GLY A 48 14.20 -8.85 6.17
CA GLY A 48 14.24 -7.56 6.83
C GLY A 48 13.16 -7.44 7.91
N GLY A 49 13.43 -6.66 8.96
CA GLY A 49 12.52 -6.52 10.10
C GLY A 49 12.65 -7.62 11.17
N GLU A 50 13.61 -8.54 11.04
CA GLU A 50 13.86 -9.59 12.04
C GLU A 50 14.76 -9.10 13.17
N LEU A 51 14.46 -9.51 14.40
CA LEU A 51 15.38 -9.41 15.53
C LEU A 51 16.23 -10.68 15.61
N ILE A 52 17.54 -10.52 15.43
CA ILE A 52 18.46 -11.66 15.33
C ILE A 52 19.07 -11.96 16.69
N PHE A 53 19.00 -13.22 17.11
CA PHE A 53 19.70 -13.74 18.28
C PHE A 53 20.90 -14.56 17.83
N THR A 54 22.03 -14.37 18.49
CA THR A 54 23.21 -15.22 18.32
C THR A 54 23.77 -15.64 19.67
N THR A 55 24.22 -16.88 19.76
CA THR A 55 24.95 -17.41 20.91
C THR A 55 26.45 -17.36 20.73
N GLY A 56 26.90 -17.08 19.50
CA GLY A 56 28.30 -17.09 19.09
C GLY A 56 28.97 -18.44 19.32
N ILE A 57 28.24 -19.52 19.13
CA ILE A 57 28.76 -20.89 19.29
C ILE A 57 29.48 -21.36 18.02
N ALA A 58 29.10 -20.84 16.85
CA ALA A 58 29.70 -21.24 15.58
C ALA A 58 31.16 -20.78 15.41
N GLU A 59 31.51 -19.62 15.95
CA GLU A 59 32.84 -19.03 15.83
C GLU A 59 33.46 -18.69 17.19
N ARG A 60 34.78 -18.88 17.32
CA ARG A 60 35.51 -18.55 18.54
C ARG A 60 35.83 -17.06 18.60
N GLY A 61 35.58 -16.45 19.75
CA GLY A 61 35.85 -15.03 19.98
C GLY A 61 34.77 -14.13 19.39
N THR A 62 35.08 -12.84 19.27
CA THR A 62 34.10 -11.80 18.96
C THR A 62 34.42 -10.98 17.70
N ALA A 63 35.54 -11.26 17.04
CA ALA A 63 36.01 -10.49 15.87
C ALA A 63 35.03 -10.53 14.68
N TRP A 64 34.31 -11.64 14.50
CA TRP A 64 33.34 -11.82 13.41
C TRP A 64 32.04 -11.04 13.64
N LEU A 65 31.72 -10.66 14.89
CA LEU A 65 30.44 -10.02 15.23
C LEU A 65 30.26 -8.66 14.54
N THR A 66 31.36 -7.91 14.30
CA THR A 66 31.31 -6.62 13.60
C THR A 66 30.81 -6.81 12.17
N GLY A 67 31.47 -7.67 11.39
CA GLY A 67 31.06 -7.96 10.00
C GLY A 67 29.67 -8.59 9.92
N PHE A 68 29.32 -9.43 10.89
CA PHE A 68 27.97 -9.99 11.00
C PHE A 68 26.91 -8.91 11.23
N ALA A 69 27.13 -7.99 12.18
CA ALA A 69 26.21 -6.89 12.43
C ALA A 69 26.06 -5.94 11.23
N GLU A 70 27.16 -5.68 10.51
CA GLU A 70 27.14 -4.88 9.28
C GLU A 70 26.28 -5.54 8.18
N GLU A 71 26.39 -6.86 8.01
CA GLU A 71 25.56 -7.62 7.05
C GLU A 71 24.09 -7.58 7.46
N LEU A 72 23.79 -7.88 8.73
CA LEU A 72 22.42 -7.83 9.27
C LEU A 72 21.78 -6.44 9.08
N TYR A 73 22.53 -5.38 9.35
CA TYR A 73 22.08 -4.00 9.14
C TYR A 73 21.76 -3.73 7.67
N ARG A 74 22.65 -4.13 6.75
CA ARG A 74 22.46 -3.97 5.30
C ARG A 74 21.23 -4.71 4.78
N ARG A 75 20.93 -5.87 5.38
CA ARG A 75 19.75 -6.70 5.09
C ARG A 75 18.46 -6.19 5.76
N GLY A 76 18.54 -5.13 6.56
CA GLY A 76 17.37 -4.49 7.17
C GLY A 76 16.90 -5.14 8.47
N ALA A 77 17.74 -5.91 9.16
CA ALA A 77 17.41 -6.45 10.48
C ALA A 77 17.04 -5.34 11.49
N SER A 78 16.23 -5.68 12.48
CA SER A 78 15.74 -4.74 13.48
C SER A 78 16.69 -4.55 14.66
N GLY A 79 17.56 -5.52 14.90
CA GLY A 79 18.61 -5.45 15.92
C GLY A 79 19.35 -6.78 16.05
N LEU A 80 20.42 -6.77 16.84
CA LEU A 80 21.21 -7.95 17.19
C LEU A 80 21.18 -8.17 18.71
N VAL A 81 20.86 -9.40 19.11
CA VAL A 81 20.86 -9.85 20.51
C VAL A 81 21.97 -10.89 20.68
N VAL A 82 22.92 -10.58 21.54
CA VAL A 82 24.06 -11.45 21.83
C VAL A 82 23.82 -12.14 23.18
N SER A 83 23.71 -13.46 23.16
CA SER A 83 23.65 -14.29 24.37
C SER A 83 25.06 -14.72 24.77
N ARG A 84 25.69 -13.99 25.70
CA ARG A 84 27.11 -14.20 26.05
C ARG A 84 27.37 -15.59 26.63
N GLY A 85 27.99 -16.46 25.82
CA GLY A 85 28.50 -17.77 26.22
C GLY A 85 29.87 -17.70 26.94
N PRO A 86 30.35 -18.80 27.56
CA PRO A 86 31.64 -18.83 28.26
C PRO A 86 32.87 -18.62 27.37
N GLN A 87 32.72 -18.84 26.06
CA GLN A 87 33.78 -18.72 25.05
C GLN A 87 33.76 -17.36 24.32
N MET A 88 32.73 -16.54 24.60
CA MET A 88 32.58 -15.22 24.02
C MET A 88 33.37 -14.22 24.87
N GLY A 89 34.35 -13.57 24.25
CA GLY A 89 35.15 -12.51 24.87
C GLY A 89 34.37 -11.21 25.05
N GLU A 90 35.09 -10.12 25.28
CA GLU A 90 34.48 -8.78 25.28
C GLU A 90 33.97 -8.42 23.88
N ILE A 91 32.88 -7.66 23.85
CA ILE A 91 32.30 -7.15 22.61
C ILE A 91 33.26 -6.12 22.04
N PRO A 92 33.68 -6.22 20.76
CA PRO A 92 34.65 -5.30 20.17
C PRO A 92 34.15 -3.86 20.23
N GLU A 93 35.02 -2.91 20.55
CA GLU A 93 34.68 -1.48 20.52
C GLU A 93 34.19 -1.05 19.13
N GLU A 94 34.79 -1.60 18.07
CA GLU A 94 34.38 -1.37 16.67
C GLU A 94 32.90 -1.70 16.44
N LEU A 95 32.38 -2.76 17.05
CA LEU A 95 30.96 -3.13 16.95
C LEU A 95 30.07 -2.15 17.73
N LEU A 96 30.50 -1.72 18.92
CA LEU A 96 29.76 -0.72 19.69
C LEU A 96 29.67 0.61 18.94
N ASP A 97 30.78 1.04 18.34
CA ASP A 97 30.87 2.26 17.54
C ASP A 97 29.99 2.18 16.29
N PHE A 98 30.06 1.07 15.55
CA PHE A 98 29.19 0.82 14.39
C PHE A 98 27.70 0.91 14.78
N CYS A 99 27.29 0.15 15.80
CA CYS A 99 25.91 0.13 16.28
C CYS A 99 25.44 1.50 16.79
N GLY A 100 26.31 2.25 17.46
CA GLY A 100 26.05 3.62 17.89
C GLY A 100 25.82 4.56 16.72
N LYS A 101 26.75 4.57 15.76
CA LYS A 101 26.72 5.45 14.58
C LYS A 101 25.52 5.18 13.68
N GLU A 102 25.25 3.92 13.35
CA GLU A 102 24.15 3.52 12.46
C GLU A 102 22.80 3.40 13.18
N ARG A 103 22.76 3.69 14.48
CA ARG A 103 21.59 3.49 15.35
C ARG A 103 21.02 2.06 15.23
N PHE A 104 21.91 1.07 15.12
CA PHE A 104 21.52 -0.33 15.02
C PHE A 104 21.53 -0.96 16.43
N PRO A 105 20.36 -1.35 16.99
CA PRO A 105 20.29 -1.83 18.37
C PRO A 105 21.10 -3.10 18.59
N LEU A 106 22.06 -3.02 19.52
CA LEU A 106 22.81 -4.16 20.03
C LEU A 106 22.40 -4.43 21.48
N LEU A 107 21.94 -5.64 21.76
CA LEU A 107 21.47 -6.03 23.09
C LEU A 107 22.24 -7.21 23.66
N ASP A 108 22.49 -7.17 24.96
CA ASP A 108 23.03 -8.26 25.75
C ASP A 108 21.90 -9.08 26.36
N LEU A 109 21.97 -10.40 26.19
CA LEU A 109 21.12 -11.35 26.90
C LEU A 109 21.97 -12.15 27.91
N PRO A 110 21.68 -12.06 29.22
CA PRO A 110 22.41 -12.82 30.22
C PRO A 110 22.30 -14.34 30.04
N ARG A 111 23.42 -15.04 30.21
CA ARG A 111 23.52 -16.52 30.09
C ARG A 111 22.49 -17.32 30.88
N LYS A 112 22.05 -16.80 32.04
CA LYS A 112 21.06 -17.49 32.89
C LYS A 112 19.68 -17.60 32.21
N THR A 113 19.43 -16.79 31.20
CA THR A 113 18.19 -16.76 30.44
C THR A 113 18.23 -17.81 29.34
N LYS A 114 17.22 -18.66 29.28
CA LYS A 114 17.08 -19.62 28.19
C LYS A 114 16.53 -18.88 26.97
N LEU A 115 17.22 -18.98 25.84
CA LEU A 115 16.79 -18.37 24.57
C LEU A 115 15.35 -18.75 24.21
N VAL A 116 14.96 -20.02 24.42
CA VAL A 116 13.59 -20.48 24.13
C VAL A 116 12.50 -19.73 24.90
N ASP A 117 12.80 -19.23 26.10
CA ASP A 117 11.81 -18.52 26.92
C ASP A 117 11.58 -17.11 26.37
N ILE A 118 12.65 -16.40 26.02
CA ILE A 118 12.55 -15.04 25.47
C ILE A 118 12.07 -15.04 24.02
N THR A 119 12.55 -15.98 23.18
CA THR A 119 12.09 -16.05 21.78
C THR A 119 10.62 -16.44 21.71
N ARG A 120 10.13 -17.33 22.58
CA ARG A 120 8.69 -17.65 22.68
C ARG A 120 7.86 -16.46 23.14
N ASP A 121 8.31 -15.73 24.16
CA ASP A 121 7.64 -14.52 24.64
C ASP A 121 7.55 -13.47 23.52
N PHE A 122 8.67 -13.16 22.88
CA PHE A 122 8.71 -12.16 21.80
C PHE A 122 7.87 -12.57 20.60
N CYS A 123 7.98 -13.82 20.10
CA CYS A 123 7.12 -14.31 19.03
C CYS A 123 5.64 -14.29 19.44
N GLY A 124 5.32 -14.62 20.69
CA GLY A 124 3.95 -14.54 21.22
C GLY A 124 3.41 -13.11 21.21
N GLN A 125 4.20 -12.12 21.63
CA GLN A 125 3.82 -10.70 21.58
C GLN A 125 3.63 -10.19 20.15
N ILE A 126 4.55 -10.54 19.24
CA ILE A 126 4.44 -10.19 17.82
C ILE A 126 3.15 -10.79 17.23
N PHE A 127 2.92 -12.08 17.45
CA PHE A 127 1.75 -12.79 16.93
C PHE A 127 0.43 -12.28 17.51
N LEU A 128 0.38 -11.99 18.81
CA LEU A 128 -0.81 -11.40 19.44
C LEU A 128 -1.13 -10.04 18.83
N LYS A 129 -0.11 -9.22 18.57
CA LYS A 129 -0.31 -7.91 17.94
C LYS A 129 -0.81 -8.02 16.51
N GLU A 130 -0.21 -8.91 15.73
CA GLU A 130 -0.65 -9.19 14.37
C GLU A 130 -2.11 -9.67 14.34
N LYS A 131 -2.48 -10.56 15.27
CA LYS A 131 -3.85 -11.04 15.43
C LYS A 131 -4.83 -9.92 15.81
N GLU A 132 -4.47 -9.04 16.75
CA GLU A 132 -5.29 -7.87 17.08
C GLU A 132 -5.57 -7.00 15.85
N GLU A 133 -4.60 -6.87 14.95
CA GLU A 133 -4.73 -6.10 13.72
C GLU A 133 -5.61 -6.78 12.67
N GLU A 134 -5.47 -8.10 12.54
CA GLU A 134 -6.36 -8.89 11.68
C GLU A 134 -7.80 -8.88 12.19
N ASP A 135 -7.99 -8.93 13.51
CA ASP A 135 -9.30 -8.88 14.15
C ASP A 135 -10.00 -7.55 13.83
N ILE A 136 -9.32 -6.40 14.01
CA ILE A 136 -9.89 -5.10 13.69
C ILE A 136 -10.09 -4.88 12.19
N GLY A 137 -9.18 -5.38 11.35
CA GLY A 137 -9.35 -5.39 9.89
C GLY A 137 -10.61 -6.15 9.47
N THR A 138 -10.84 -7.32 10.09
CA THR A 138 -12.03 -8.14 9.87
C THR A 138 -13.31 -7.43 10.30
N VAL A 139 -13.26 -6.68 11.41
CA VAL A 139 -14.40 -5.85 11.85
C VAL A 139 -14.76 -4.80 10.80
N PHE A 140 -13.79 -4.04 10.30
CA PHE A 140 -14.03 -3.05 9.24
C PHE A 140 -14.53 -3.71 7.96
N LYS A 141 -13.90 -4.80 7.51
CA LYS A 141 -14.35 -5.57 6.34
C LYS A 141 -15.82 -5.98 6.46
N ASN A 142 -16.20 -6.55 7.60
CA ASN A 142 -17.57 -6.99 7.84
C ASN A 142 -18.55 -5.80 7.92
N LEU A 143 -18.13 -4.66 8.48
CA LEU A 143 -18.90 -3.43 8.47
C LEU A 143 -19.17 -2.93 7.04
N MET A 144 -18.19 -3.01 6.13
CA MET A 144 -18.37 -2.59 4.74
C MET A 144 -19.42 -3.43 3.99
N HIS A 145 -19.46 -4.74 4.25
CA HIS A 145 -20.36 -5.68 3.59
C HIS A 145 -21.76 -5.77 4.21
N ALA A 146 -21.89 -5.48 5.51
CA ALA A 146 -23.15 -5.62 6.24
C ALA A 146 -23.40 -4.42 7.18
N PRO A 147 -23.68 -3.23 6.60
CA PRO A 147 -23.83 -1.99 7.35
C PRO A 147 -25.06 -1.97 8.28
N GLU A 148 -26.10 -2.74 7.95
CA GLU A 148 -27.35 -2.87 8.74
C GLU A 148 -27.07 -3.27 10.20
N GLY A 149 -25.99 -4.03 10.42
CA GLY A 149 -25.59 -4.56 11.71
C GLY A 149 -24.59 -3.70 12.47
N MET A 150 -24.37 -2.43 12.11
CA MET A 150 -23.28 -1.59 12.64
C MET A 150 -23.12 -1.64 14.17
N SER A 151 -24.23 -1.65 14.91
CA SER A 151 -24.24 -1.69 16.38
C SER A 151 -23.46 -2.86 16.97
N ARG A 152 -23.38 -4.01 16.27
CA ARG A 152 -22.63 -5.19 16.71
C ARG A 152 -21.12 -5.01 16.67
N TYR A 153 -20.63 -4.09 15.84
CA TYR A 153 -19.20 -3.83 15.66
C TYR A 153 -18.66 -2.75 16.59
N LEU A 154 -19.52 -1.88 17.12
CA LEU A 154 -19.11 -0.76 17.98
C LEU A 154 -18.29 -1.19 19.22
N PRO A 155 -18.61 -2.29 19.93
CA PRO A 155 -17.78 -2.72 21.06
C PRO A 155 -16.37 -3.12 20.62
N ALA A 156 -16.23 -3.82 19.49
CA ALA A 156 -14.93 -4.21 18.95
C ALA A 156 -14.12 -2.98 18.53
N LEU A 157 -14.72 -2.04 17.78
CA LEU A 157 -14.06 -0.78 17.40
C LEU A 157 -13.53 -0.02 18.63
N LYS A 158 -14.35 0.11 19.67
CA LYS A 158 -13.95 0.76 20.93
C LYS A 158 -12.81 0.04 21.65
N ASN A 159 -12.85 -1.30 21.70
CA ASN A 159 -11.79 -2.10 22.32
C ASN A 159 -10.46 -1.93 21.60
N HIS A 160 -10.49 -1.70 20.28
CA HIS A 160 -9.33 -1.36 19.48
C HIS A 160 -9.09 0.16 19.37
N HIS A 161 -9.69 0.96 20.25
CA HIS A 161 -9.50 2.41 20.39
C HIS A 161 -9.95 3.27 19.20
N PHE A 162 -10.83 2.78 18.32
CA PHE A 162 -11.39 3.58 17.24
C PHE A 162 -12.58 4.43 17.71
N ASP A 163 -12.59 5.74 17.42
CA ASP A 163 -13.70 6.63 17.78
C ASP A 163 -14.92 6.41 16.89
N ILE A 164 -16.01 5.93 17.47
CA ILE A 164 -17.28 5.74 16.77
C ILE A 164 -17.89 7.04 16.21
N ARG A 165 -17.49 8.21 16.73
CA ARG A 165 -17.86 9.55 16.23
C ARG A 165 -16.73 10.21 15.43
N GLY A 166 -15.62 9.49 15.25
CA GLY A 166 -14.47 9.94 14.51
C GLY A 166 -14.77 10.10 13.02
N LYS A 167 -13.84 10.78 12.36
CA LYS A 167 -13.80 10.88 10.91
C LYS A 167 -12.73 9.97 10.36
N TYR A 168 -13.05 9.34 9.25
CA TYR A 168 -12.28 8.28 8.65
C TYR A 168 -11.96 8.57 7.20
N TRP A 169 -10.74 8.20 6.80
CA TRP A 169 -10.34 8.06 5.41
C TRP A 169 -10.31 6.58 5.04
N LEU A 170 -10.74 6.26 3.82
CA LEU A 170 -10.59 4.93 3.25
C LEU A 170 -9.66 5.01 2.04
N VAL A 171 -8.48 4.43 2.17
CA VAL A 171 -7.49 4.33 1.09
C VAL A 171 -7.55 2.92 0.51
N ALA A 172 -7.95 2.81 -0.75
CA ALA A 172 -7.90 1.57 -1.51
C ALA A 172 -6.55 1.50 -2.23
N VAL A 173 -5.96 0.30 -2.28
CA VAL A 173 -4.64 0.04 -2.85
C VAL A 173 -4.68 -1.23 -3.68
N SER A 174 -4.16 -1.16 -4.90
CA SER A 174 -3.89 -2.34 -5.72
C SER A 174 -2.41 -2.38 -6.12
N ALA A 175 -1.83 -3.57 -6.15
CA ALA A 175 -0.49 -3.79 -6.68
C ALA A 175 -0.57 -4.04 -8.19
N ASP A 176 0.28 -3.38 -8.98
CA ASP A 176 0.41 -3.64 -10.40
C ASP A 176 1.41 -4.79 -10.62
N CYS A 177 0.90 -6.01 -10.50
CA CYS A 177 1.67 -7.23 -10.66
C CYS A 177 0.78 -8.43 -11.04
N GLY A 178 1.40 -9.49 -11.53
CA GLY A 178 0.69 -10.76 -11.79
C GLY A 178 0.09 -11.37 -10.51
N ALA A 179 -1.01 -12.11 -10.67
CA ALA A 179 -1.82 -12.65 -9.57
C ALA A 179 -1.01 -13.45 -8.54
N GLU A 180 -0.01 -14.23 -8.98
CA GLU A 180 0.83 -15.05 -8.09
C GLU A 180 1.66 -14.22 -7.11
N ARG A 181 2.15 -13.06 -7.54
CA ARG A 181 3.01 -12.18 -6.71
C ARG A 181 2.19 -11.20 -5.87
N ARG A 182 0.92 -10.98 -6.24
CA ARG A 182 0.04 -9.98 -5.63
C ARG A 182 -0.05 -10.09 -4.10
N PRO A 183 -0.23 -11.27 -3.47
CA PRO A 183 -0.30 -11.37 -2.02
C PRO A 183 0.98 -10.89 -1.32
N GLU A 184 2.15 -11.25 -1.84
CA GLU A 184 3.44 -10.80 -1.30
C GLU A 184 3.61 -9.30 -1.45
N ARG A 185 3.24 -8.75 -2.61
CA ARG A 185 3.32 -7.33 -2.93
C ARG A 185 2.40 -6.49 -2.03
N LEU A 186 1.16 -6.93 -1.80
CA LEU A 186 0.25 -6.27 -0.87
C LEU A 186 0.77 -6.31 0.58
N ARG A 187 1.39 -7.41 1.01
CA ARG A 187 2.07 -7.46 2.33
C ARG A 187 3.19 -6.43 2.44
N GLN A 188 4.05 -6.31 1.43
CA GLN A 188 5.12 -5.31 1.41
C GLN A 188 4.56 -3.88 1.49
N ILE A 189 3.51 -3.58 0.72
CA ILE A 189 2.85 -2.27 0.73
C ILE A 189 2.22 -2.00 2.11
N ARG A 190 1.51 -3.00 2.69
CA ARG A 190 0.92 -2.90 4.04
C ARG A 190 1.98 -2.55 5.08
N GLN A 191 3.14 -3.19 5.04
CA GLN A 191 4.22 -2.96 5.99
C GLN A 191 4.77 -1.53 5.90
N LEU A 192 5.05 -1.04 4.69
CA LEU A 192 5.53 0.33 4.47
C LEU A 192 4.49 1.36 4.89
N PHE A 193 3.23 1.14 4.50
CA PHE A 193 2.15 2.03 4.87
C PHE A 193 1.95 2.04 6.40
N SER A 194 1.93 0.87 7.05
CA SER A 194 1.83 0.75 8.50
C SER A 194 2.94 1.51 9.22
N ARG A 195 4.20 1.38 8.75
CA ARG A 195 5.34 2.13 9.32
C ARG A 195 5.13 3.63 9.21
N ARG A 196 4.67 4.11 8.05
CA ARG A 196 4.38 5.53 7.82
C ARG A 196 3.29 6.06 8.75
N LEU A 197 2.23 5.30 8.96
CA LEU A 197 1.16 5.65 9.90
C LEU A 197 1.67 5.71 11.34
N CYS A 198 2.54 4.78 11.74
CA CYS A 198 3.20 4.82 13.05
C CYS A 198 4.02 6.11 13.23
N ASP A 199 4.84 6.47 12.24
CA ASP A 199 5.67 7.69 12.30
C ASP A 199 4.82 8.96 12.45
N LEU A 200 3.64 8.97 11.82
CA LEU A 200 2.66 10.06 11.89
C LEU A 200 1.71 9.96 13.10
N HIS A 201 1.86 8.94 13.95
CA HIS A 201 0.98 8.68 15.09
C HIS A 201 -0.51 8.56 14.71
N VAL A 202 -0.78 8.06 13.50
CA VAL A 202 -2.13 7.88 12.98
C VAL A 202 -2.60 6.46 13.19
N GLN A 203 -3.78 6.33 13.77
CA GLN A 203 -4.44 5.06 13.97
C GLN A 203 -5.05 4.55 12.66
N GLY A 204 -4.73 3.31 12.30
CA GLY A 204 -5.21 2.71 11.08
C GLY A 204 -5.45 1.21 11.19
N ALA A 205 -6.41 0.72 10.41
CA ALA A 205 -6.71 -0.70 10.24
C ALA A 205 -6.59 -1.08 8.77
N PHE A 206 -6.15 -2.32 8.51
CA PHE A 206 -5.98 -2.83 7.16
C PHE A 206 -6.82 -4.08 6.96
N PHE A 207 -7.41 -4.24 5.78
CA PHE A 207 -8.05 -5.49 5.38
C PHE A 207 -7.90 -5.70 3.87
N GLU A 208 -7.97 -6.96 3.46
CA GLU A 208 -7.91 -7.34 2.05
C GLU A 208 -9.28 -7.80 1.55
N GLU A 209 -9.62 -7.38 0.33
CA GLU A 209 -10.81 -7.81 -0.39
C GLU A 209 -10.42 -8.11 -1.84
N LYS A 210 -10.66 -9.36 -2.27
CA LYS A 210 -10.29 -9.85 -3.59
C LYS A 210 -8.80 -9.63 -3.87
N GLU A 211 -8.46 -8.69 -4.76
CA GLU A 211 -7.10 -8.38 -5.22
C GLU A 211 -6.61 -7.00 -4.74
N GLU A 212 -7.31 -6.42 -3.77
CA GLU A 212 -7.11 -5.05 -3.29
C GLU A 212 -6.91 -5.06 -1.76
N MET A 213 -6.10 -4.13 -1.27
CA MET A 213 -5.95 -3.83 0.15
C MET A 213 -6.63 -2.50 0.46
N TYR A 214 -7.29 -2.44 1.61
CA TYR A 214 -7.95 -1.24 2.11
C TYR A 214 -7.33 -0.83 3.45
N ALA A 215 -7.03 0.46 3.59
CA ALA A 215 -6.59 1.07 4.83
C ALA A 215 -7.66 2.06 5.32
N VAL A 216 -8.16 1.84 6.53
CA VAL A 216 -9.07 2.75 7.23
C VAL A 216 -8.24 3.58 8.19
N LEU A 217 -8.19 4.90 8.00
CA LEU A 217 -7.36 5.81 8.79
C LEU A 217 -8.25 6.74 9.59
N GLU A 218 -8.02 6.82 10.89
CA GLU A 218 -8.75 7.71 11.79
C GLU A 218 -8.05 9.07 11.91
N HIS A 219 -8.83 10.14 11.86
CA HIS A 219 -8.43 11.50 12.24
C HIS A 219 -7.09 11.99 11.64
N MET A 220 -7.08 12.22 10.32
CA MET A 220 -5.94 12.80 9.61
C MET A 220 -6.39 14.00 8.77
N GLU A 221 -5.59 15.07 8.73
CA GLU A 221 -5.86 16.20 7.83
C GLU A 221 -5.61 15.80 6.36
N GLY A 222 -6.43 16.31 5.44
CA GLY A 222 -6.36 15.94 4.02
C GLY A 222 -4.99 16.22 3.38
N GLU A 223 -4.37 17.37 3.69
CA GLU A 223 -3.03 17.73 3.18
C GLU A 223 -1.92 16.88 3.80
N GLU A 224 -2.10 16.41 5.03
CA GLU A 224 -1.16 15.47 5.65
C GLU A 224 -1.27 14.08 5.02
N LEU A 225 -2.49 13.59 4.80
CA LEU A 225 -2.74 12.34 4.08
C LEU A 225 -2.16 12.39 2.67
N ARG A 226 -2.36 13.50 1.95
CA ARG A 226 -1.80 13.68 0.60
C ARG A 226 -0.28 13.59 0.58
N ARG A 227 0.39 14.29 1.50
CA ARG A 227 1.85 14.21 1.64
C ARG A 227 2.32 12.80 2.00
N ALA A 228 1.63 12.13 2.91
CA ALA A 228 1.97 10.77 3.34
C ALA A 228 1.85 9.76 2.18
N LEU A 229 0.79 9.84 1.38
CA LEU A 229 0.58 8.92 0.26
C LEU A 229 1.53 9.19 -0.91
N LEU A 230 1.85 10.45 -1.20
CA LEU A 230 2.87 10.80 -2.20
C LEU A 230 4.26 10.28 -1.80
N GLN A 231 4.58 10.35 -0.50
CA GLN A 231 5.84 9.81 0.01
C GLN A 231 5.86 8.28 -0.03
N LEU A 232 4.76 7.63 0.35
CA LEU A 232 4.59 6.17 0.25
C LEU A 232 4.78 5.71 -1.20
N GLN A 233 4.17 6.40 -2.17
CA GLN A 233 4.32 6.07 -3.59
C GLN A 233 5.79 6.13 -4.03
N LYS A 234 6.52 7.19 -3.65
CA LYS A 234 7.96 7.31 -3.96
C LYS A 234 8.80 6.19 -3.34
N GLU A 235 8.47 5.79 -2.10
CA GLU A 235 9.13 4.67 -1.43
C GLU A 235 8.88 3.35 -2.16
N LEU A 236 7.64 3.12 -2.61
CA LEU A 236 7.27 1.95 -3.41
C LEU A 236 8.01 1.92 -4.75
N GLU A 237 8.03 3.04 -5.49
CA GLU A 237 8.78 3.17 -6.75
C GLU A 237 10.28 2.91 -6.55
N GLY A 238 10.86 3.41 -5.45
CA GLY A 238 12.26 3.21 -5.10
C GLY A 238 12.67 1.75 -4.88
N ILE A 239 11.73 0.87 -4.52
CA ILE A 239 11.94 -0.57 -4.37
C ILE A 239 11.35 -1.40 -5.52
N GLY A 240 10.99 -0.74 -6.63
CA GLY A 240 10.45 -1.39 -7.82
C GLY A 240 9.03 -1.95 -7.65
N LEU A 241 8.25 -1.40 -6.70
CA LEU A 241 6.85 -1.73 -6.49
C LEU A 241 5.96 -0.69 -7.15
N GLN A 242 5.20 -1.11 -8.16
CA GLN A 242 4.14 -0.28 -8.74
C GLN A 242 2.82 -0.58 -8.04
N ALA A 243 2.15 0.47 -7.57
CA ALA A 243 0.86 0.37 -6.90
C ALA A 243 -0.03 1.54 -7.29
N CYS A 244 -1.32 1.27 -7.43
CA CYS A 244 -2.33 2.31 -7.54
C CYS A 244 -2.95 2.54 -6.17
N LEU A 245 -2.96 3.79 -5.74
CA LEU A 245 -3.61 4.28 -4.53
C LEU A 245 -4.79 5.16 -4.91
N ALA A 246 -5.92 4.94 -4.23
CA ALA A 246 -7.12 5.74 -4.39
C ALA A 246 -7.71 6.08 -3.02
N VAL A 247 -8.04 7.35 -2.81
CA VAL A 247 -8.49 7.89 -1.53
C VAL A 247 -9.95 8.30 -1.69
N ASN A 248 -10.81 7.71 -0.87
CA ASN A 248 -12.19 8.18 -0.76
C ASN A 248 -12.25 9.49 0.02
N GLY A 249 -13.34 10.25 -0.09
CA GLY A 249 -13.54 11.44 0.75
C GLY A 249 -13.62 11.10 2.24
N GLN A 250 -13.39 12.09 3.09
CA GLN A 250 -13.52 11.94 4.54
C GLN A 250 -14.99 11.71 4.93
N GLY A 251 -15.25 10.71 5.78
CA GLY A 251 -16.61 10.38 6.22
C GLY A 251 -16.67 9.89 7.66
N GLU A 252 -17.89 9.76 8.19
CA GLU A 252 -18.13 9.05 9.44
C GLU A 252 -18.12 7.53 9.20
N LEU A 253 -18.15 6.75 10.28
CA LEU A 253 -18.20 5.29 10.22
C LEU A 253 -19.34 4.76 9.33
N LYS A 254 -20.48 5.46 9.29
CA LYS A 254 -21.65 5.12 8.46
C LYS A 254 -21.46 5.33 6.95
N ASP A 255 -20.50 6.18 6.58
CA ASP A 255 -20.24 6.53 5.18
C ASP A 255 -19.22 5.56 4.55
N LEU A 256 -18.43 4.87 5.38
CA LEU A 256 -17.40 3.92 4.96
C LEU A 256 -17.89 2.84 3.98
N PRO A 257 -19.06 2.19 4.17
CA PRO A 257 -19.58 1.21 3.20
C PRO A 257 -19.79 1.81 1.81
N ALA A 258 -20.25 3.07 1.73
CA ALA A 258 -20.42 3.76 0.45
C ALA A 258 -19.06 4.16 -0.15
N CYS A 259 -18.08 4.54 0.67
CA CYS A 259 -16.68 4.74 0.23
C CYS A 259 -16.09 3.44 -0.33
N PHE A 260 -16.31 2.31 0.35
CA PHE A 260 -15.82 1.01 -0.09
C PHE A 260 -16.37 0.60 -1.46
N ARG A 261 -17.67 0.76 -1.70
CA ARG A 261 -18.28 0.48 -3.03
C ARG A 261 -17.66 1.31 -4.17
N ARG A 262 -17.19 2.52 -3.87
CA ARG A 262 -16.54 3.43 -4.85
C ARG A 262 -15.06 3.11 -5.06
N GLY A 263 -14.41 2.46 -4.10
CA GLY A 263 -12.96 2.20 -4.07
C GLY A 263 -12.43 1.50 -5.32
N THR A 264 -13.06 0.42 -5.77
CA THR A 264 -12.66 -0.30 -6.99
C THR A 264 -12.74 0.58 -8.25
N SER A 265 -13.79 1.39 -8.41
CA SER A 265 -13.91 2.31 -9.56
C SER A 265 -12.80 3.36 -9.56
N LEU A 266 -12.43 3.85 -8.36
CA LEU A 266 -11.33 4.81 -8.19
C LEU A 266 -9.97 4.19 -8.49
N LEU A 267 -9.73 2.95 -8.07
CA LEU A 267 -8.51 2.23 -8.39
C LEU A 267 -8.37 1.96 -9.89
N LYS A 268 -9.46 1.59 -10.57
CA LYS A 268 -9.47 1.44 -12.03
C LYS A 268 -9.16 2.75 -12.75
N LEU A 269 -9.76 3.84 -12.28
CA LEU A 269 -9.48 5.18 -12.80
C LEU A 269 -8.01 5.56 -12.62
N ALA A 270 -7.43 5.29 -11.44
CA ALA A 270 -6.02 5.53 -11.15
C ALA A 270 -5.10 4.75 -12.11
N GLY A 271 -5.37 3.45 -12.28
CA GLY A 271 -4.62 2.59 -13.18
C GLY A 271 -4.70 3.03 -14.65
N LYS A 272 -5.91 3.34 -15.16
CA LYS A 272 -6.10 3.76 -16.56
C LYS A 272 -5.49 5.13 -16.87
N ARG A 273 -5.48 6.06 -15.91
CA ARG A 273 -4.85 7.38 -16.09
C ARG A 273 -3.34 7.36 -15.91
N GLY A 274 -2.78 6.32 -15.27
CA GLY A 274 -1.38 6.33 -14.82
C GLY A 274 -1.11 7.43 -13.79
N THR A 275 -2.16 7.94 -13.13
CA THR A 275 -2.05 8.97 -12.10
C THR A 275 -2.46 8.37 -10.77
N THR A 276 -1.57 8.44 -9.79
CA THR A 276 -1.82 7.97 -8.43
C THR A 276 -0.98 8.81 -7.47
N PRO A 277 -1.41 9.06 -6.21
CA PRO A 277 -2.72 8.77 -5.63
C PRO A 277 -3.87 9.57 -6.27
N VAL A 278 -5.03 8.96 -6.46
CA VAL A 278 -6.27 9.64 -6.90
C VAL A 278 -7.12 9.97 -5.67
N PHE A 279 -7.53 11.23 -5.51
CA PHE A 279 -8.44 11.64 -4.45
C PHE A 279 -9.85 11.81 -5.02
N TYR A 280 -10.83 11.19 -4.38
CA TYR A 280 -12.23 11.33 -4.76
C TYR A 280 -12.64 12.81 -4.76
N GLU A 281 -12.14 13.62 -3.82
CA GLU A 281 -12.45 15.04 -3.72
C GLU A 281 -11.99 15.87 -4.93
N ASP A 282 -10.91 15.46 -5.60
CA ASP A 282 -10.36 16.14 -6.79
C ASP A 282 -11.16 15.81 -8.06
N LEU A 283 -12.04 14.81 -8.02
CA LEU A 283 -12.82 14.40 -9.19
C LEU A 283 -13.95 15.38 -9.51
N GLY A 284 -14.21 15.55 -10.80
CA GLY A 284 -15.31 16.36 -11.33
C GLY A 284 -16.53 15.50 -11.59
N ILE A 285 -16.92 15.41 -12.86
CA ILE A 285 -18.09 14.65 -13.32
C ILE A 285 -17.98 13.15 -13.05
N GLU A 286 -16.76 12.64 -12.91
CA GLU A 286 -16.47 11.24 -12.60
C GLU A 286 -17.09 10.82 -11.26
N LYS A 287 -17.28 11.75 -10.31
CA LYS A 287 -18.01 11.47 -9.06
C LYS A 287 -19.42 10.95 -9.33
N LEU A 288 -20.14 11.59 -10.27
CA LEU A 288 -21.50 11.22 -10.62
C LEU A 288 -21.53 9.83 -11.27
N LEU A 289 -20.56 9.55 -12.12
CA LEU A 289 -20.43 8.25 -12.80
C LEU A 289 -20.10 7.13 -11.80
N ILE A 290 -19.17 7.37 -10.87
CA ILE A 290 -18.77 6.42 -9.82
C ILE A 290 -19.91 6.15 -8.82
N SER A 291 -20.83 7.11 -8.65
CA SER A 291 -22.01 6.97 -7.80
C SER A 291 -23.13 6.11 -8.41
N VAL A 292 -23.05 5.73 -9.69
CA VAL A 292 -24.03 4.83 -10.32
C VAL A 292 -23.77 3.39 -9.87
N GLU A 293 -24.69 2.84 -9.08
CA GLU A 293 -24.56 1.48 -8.54
C GLU A 293 -24.76 0.39 -9.61
N ASP A 294 -25.69 0.59 -10.55
CA ASP A 294 -25.93 -0.37 -11.63
C ASP A 294 -24.92 -0.19 -12.77
N ARG A 295 -23.82 -0.96 -12.69
CA ARG A 295 -22.77 -0.96 -13.72
C ARG A 295 -23.28 -1.38 -15.10
N ARG A 296 -24.37 -2.16 -15.18
CA ARG A 296 -24.92 -2.58 -16.47
C ARG A 296 -25.44 -1.40 -17.28
N LEU A 297 -26.04 -0.40 -16.62
CA LEU A 297 -26.49 0.83 -17.27
C LEU A 297 -25.31 1.61 -17.89
N LEU A 298 -24.18 1.63 -17.19
CA LEU A 298 -22.95 2.24 -17.68
C LEU A 298 -22.37 1.47 -18.88
N GLU A 299 -22.32 0.14 -18.80
CA GLU A 299 -21.88 -0.74 -19.90
C GLU A 299 -22.78 -0.61 -21.13
N GLU A 300 -24.10 -0.60 -20.95
CA GLU A 300 -25.08 -0.39 -22.02
C GLU A 300 -24.91 0.98 -22.69
N TYR A 301 -24.65 2.03 -21.90
CA TYR A 301 -24.39 3.37 -22.44
C TYR A 301 -23.12 3.39 -23.29
N VAL A 302 -22.02 2.81 -22.79
CA VAL A 302 -20.75 2.71 -23.54
C VAL A 302 -20.95 1.93 -24.83
N HIS A 303 -21.57 0.75 -24.76
CA HIS A 303 -21.82 -0.08 -25.93
C HIS A 303 -22.72 0.61 -26.96
N ALA A 304 -23.76 1.35 -26.53
CA ALA A 304 -24.64 2.09 -27.42
C ALA A 304 -23.95 3.29 -28.11
N VAL A 305 -22.92 3.87 -27.49
CA VAL A 305 -22.22 5.06 -28.00
C VAL A 305 -20.95 4.71 -28.76
N LEU A 306 -20.10 3.83 -28.23
CA LEU A 306 -18.78 3.48 -28.76
C LEU A 306 -18.75 2.10 -29.43
N GLY A 307 -19.65 1.18 -29.09
CA GLY A 307 -19.67 -0.19 -29.61
C GLY A 307 -19.60 -0.32 -31.14
N PRO A 308 -20.34 0.49 -31.94
CA PRO A 308 -20.21 0.47 -33.40
C PRO A 308 -18.80 0.81 -33.91
N LEU A 309 -18.08 1.68 -33.19
CA LEU A 309 -16.73 2.09 -33.53
C LEU A 309 -15.71 1.04 -33.11
N GLU A 310 -15.83 0.50 -31.90
CA GLU A 310 -15.02 -0.63 -31.39
C GLU A 310 -15.10 -1.83 -32.34
N ALA A 311 -16.31 -2.22 -32.76
CA ALA A 311 -16.53 -3.32 -33.69
C ALA A 311 -15.89 -3.05 -35.07
N TYR A 312 -15.92 -1.80 -35.53
CA TYR A 312 -15.30 -1.41 -36.78
C TYR A 312 -13.77 -1.49 -36.70
N ASP A 313 -13.18 -0.97 -35.64
CA ASP A 313 -11.73 -1.02 -35.39
C ASP A 313 -11.23 -2.47 -35.31
N GLN A 314 -11.92 -3.34 -34.57
CA GLN A 314 -11.59 -4.77 -34.51
C GLN A 314 -11.68 -5.47 -35.87
N THR A 315 -12.71 -5.16 -36.67
CA THR A 315 -12.94 -5.83 -37.96
C THR A 315 -11.99 -5.32 -39.05
N LYS A 316 -11.58 -4.05 -39.00
CA LYS A 316 -10.81 -3.38 -40.05
C LYS A 316 -9.35 -3.11 -39.67
N GLY A 317 -8.95 -3.37 -38.44
CA GLY A 317 -7.61 -3.05 -37.93
C GLY A 317 -7.35 -1.55 -37.93
N THR A 318 -8.38 -0.74 -37.69
CA THR A 318 -8.25 0.71 -37.56
C THR A 318 -8.10 1.12 -36.09
N HIS A 319 -7.72 2.37 -35.86
CA HIS A 319 -7.56 2.98 -34.53
C HIS A 319 -8.44 4.22 -34.40
N PHE A 320 -9.67 4.16 -34.91
CA PHE A 320 -10.55 5.32 -34.95
C PHE A 320 -11.07 5.74 -33.58
N GLU A 321 -11.21 4.81 -32.64
CA GLU A 321 -11.52 5.12 -31.24
C GLU A 321 -10.46 6.04 -30.62
N GLU A 322 -9.17 5.74 -30.83
CA GLU A 322 -8.05 6.57 -30.36
C GLU A 322 -8.04 7.96 -31.02
N ILE A 323 -8.28 8.01 -32.34
CA ILE A 323 -8.41 9.29 -33.07
C ILE A 323 -9.58 10.12 -32.53
N LEU A 324 -10.72 9.49 -32.25
CA LEU A 324 -11.90 10.16 -31.70
C LEU A 324 -11.61 10.70 -30.29
N LYS A 325 -10.93 9.91 -29.44
CA LYS A 325 -10.52 10.33 -28.10
C LYS A 325 -9.61 11.56 -28.18
N MET A 326 -8.57 11.53 -29.01
CA MET A 326 -7.69 12.69 -29.24
C MET A 326 -8.45 13.91 -29.77
N TYR A 327 -9.36 13.71 -30.73
CA TYR A 327 -10.18 14.79 -31.28
C TYR A 327 -11.00 15.49 -30.21
N LEU A 328 -11.61 14.74 -29.29
CA LEU A 328 -12.36 15.31 -28.16
C LEU A 328 -11.43 16.01 -27.15
N SER A 329 -10.28 15.42 -26.81
CA SER A 329 -9.30 16.02 -25.91
C SER A 329 -8.68 17.32 -26.44
N PHE A 330 -8.72 17.54 -27.75
CA PHE A 330 -8.28 18.78 -28.40
C PHE A 330 -9.44 19.69 -28.83
N ASP A 331 -10.59 19.61 -28.16
CA ASP A 331 -11.79 20.44 -28.38
C ASP A 331 -12.38 20.35 -29.80
N GLY A 332 -12.08 19.27 -30.52
CA GLY A 332 -12.44 19.09 -31.93
C GLY A 332 -11.46 19.69 -32.94
N SER A 333 -10.23 20.00 -32.51
CA SER A 333 -9.21 20.54 -33.42
C SER A 333 -8.54 19.45 -34.25
N VAL A 334 -8.92 19.36 -35.53
CA VAL A 334 -8.26 18.49 -36.52
C VAL A 334 -6.76 18.77 -36.62
N GLN A 335 -6.35 20.04 -36.50
CA GLN A 335 -4.96 20.44 -36.62
C GLN A 335 -4.12 19.87 -35.46
N LYS A 336 -4.60 20.00 -34.21
CA LYS A 336 -3.92 19.46 -33.04
C LYS A 336 -3.84 17.92 -33.07
N VAL A 337 -4.91 17.26 -33.53
CA VAL A 337 -4.90 15.81 -33.72
C VAL A 337 -3.85 15.40 -34.75
N ALA A 338 -3.79 16.10 -35.89
CA ALA A 338 -2.83 15.82 -36.96
C ALA A 338 -1.38 15.93 -36.47
N GLU A 339 -1.08 16.96 -35.68
CA GLU A 339 0.21 17.15 -35.03
C GLU A 339 0.53 16.03 -34.03
N ALA A 340 -0.41 15.69 -33.13
CA ALA A 340 -0.21 14.67 -32.09
C ALA A 340 -0.10 13.25 -32.65
N SER A 341 -0.79 12.96 -33.76
CA SER A 341 -0.78 11.65 -34.42
C SER A 341 0.21 11.56 -35.59
N TYR A 342 1.00 12.61 -35.82
CA TYR A 342 2.01 12.69 -36.90
C TYR A 342 1.48 12.37 -38.30
N VAL A 343 0.22 12.74 -38.59
CA VAL A 343 -0.39 12.58 -39.91
C VAL A 343 -0.82 13.92 -40.49
N HIS A 344 -1.02 13.97 -41.81
CA HIS A 344 -1.54 15.17 -42.44
C HIS A 344 -3.01 15.43 -42.04
N ARG A 345 -3.40 16.70 -41.88
CA ARG A 345 -4.78 17.10 -41.50
C ARG A 345 -5.88 16.50 -42.38
N ASN A 346 -5.59 16.23 -43.65
CA ASN A 346 -6.55 15.62 -44.58
C ASN A 346 -6.89 14.18 -44.19
N THR A 347 -5.90 13.43 -43.67
CA THR A 347 -6.09 12.08 -43.15
C THR A 347 -6.98 12.12 -41.92
N VAL A 348 -6.73 13.04 -40.99
CA VAL A 348 -7.59 13.23 -39.81
C VAL A 348 -9.02 13.59 -40.22
N ASN A 349 -9.20 14.52 -41.17
CA ASN A 349 -10.52 14.84 -41.71
C ASN A 349 -11.22 13.62 -42.31
N TYR A 350 -10.49 12.77 -43.04
CA TYR A 350 -11.03 11.51 -43.56
C TYR A 350 -11.47 10.57 -42.43
N GLN A 351 -10.63 10.39 -41.40
CA GLN A 351 -10.91 9.56 -40.24
C GLN A 351 -12.15 10.06 -39.48
N ILE A 352 -12.21 11.36 -39.14
CA ILE A 352 -13.35 11.98 -38.45
C ILE A 352 -14.64 11.84 -39.28
N ASN A 353 -14.59 12.06 -40.59
CA ASN A 353 -15.74 11.86 -41.45
C ASN A 353 -16.18 10.39 -41.52
N ARG A 354 -15.24 9.46 -41.43
CA ARG A 354 -15.55 8.03 -41.37
C ARG A 354 -16.18 7.65 -40.04
N ILE A 355 -15.66 8.17 -38.92
CA ILE A 355 -16.20 8.01 -37.58
C ILE A 355 -17.64 8.53 -37.50
N LYS A 356 -17.93 9.74 -38.03
CA LYS A 356 -19.29 10.28 -38.12
C LYS A 356 -20.25 9.31 -38.81
N LYS A 357 -19.82 8.68 -39.91
CA LYS A 357 -20.64 7.71 -40.66
C LYS A 357 -20.87 6.41 -39.89
N ILE A 358 -19.86 5.92 -39.18
CA ILE A 358 -19.95 4.68 -38.38
C ILE A 358 -20.90 4.87 -37.21
N LEU A 359 -20.74 5.97 -36.47
CA LEU A 359 -21.57 6.29 -35.32
C LEU A 359 -22.97 6.79 -35.69
N GLY A 360 -23.14 7.26 -36.93
CA GLY A 360 -24.37 7.90 -37.40
C GLY A 360 -24.65 9.23 -36.70
N ARG A 361 -23.60 9.96 -36.28
CA ARG A 361 -23.73 11.17 -35.45
C ARG A 361 -22.91 12.35 -35.99
N ASP A 362 -23.37 13.57 -35.70
CA ASP A 362 -22.62 14.78 -36.04
C ASP A 362 -21.78 15.29 -34.87
N LEU A 363 -20.46 15.07 -34.98
CA LEU A 363 -19.47 15.56 -34.01
C LEU A 363 -19.27 17.09 -34.00
N GLY A 364 -20.01 17.85 -34.82
CA GLY A 364 -20.07 19.31 -34.72
C GLY A 364 -20.89 19.81 -33.52
N SER A 365 -21.88 19.03 -33.08
CA SER A 365 -22.74 19.38 -31.94
C SER A 365 -22.00 19.23 -30.61
N MET A 366 -22.17 20.19 -29.70
CA MET A 366 -21.68 20.07 -28.32
C MET A 366 -22.34 18.90 -27.59
N GLU A 367 -23.64 18.67 -27.83
CA GLU A 367 -24.40 17.60 -27.19
C GLU A 367 -23.85 16.22 -27.57
N GLU A 368 -23.58 16.00 -28.86
CA GLU A 368 -23.00 14.73 -29.33
C GLU A 368 -21.57 14.52 -28.83
N ARG A 369 -20.75 15.59 -28.83
CA ARG A 369 -19.40 15.52 -28.27
C ARG A 369 -19.43 15.19 -26.77
N LEU A 370 -20.35 15.79 -26.00
CA LEU A 370 -20.52 15.48 -24.58
C LEU A 370 -20.96 14.02 -24.38
N ARG A 371 -21.92 13.52 -25.16
CA ARG A 371 -22.37 12.12 -25.11
C ARG A 371 -21.21 11.14 -25.30
N ILE A 372 -20.35 11.40 -26.28
CA ILE A 372 -19.20 10.53 -26.58
C ILE A 372 -18.11 10.69 -25.51
N LEU A 373 -17.85 11.92 -25.05
CA LEU A 373 -16.91 12.18 -23.96
C LEU A 373 -17.32 11.42 -22.69
N LEU A 374 -18.61 11.44 -22.35
CA LEU A 374 -19.15 10.67 -21.21
C LEU A 374 -18.93 9.17 -21.40
N ALA A 375 -19.12 8.63 -22.61
CA ALA A 375 -18.87 7.22 -22.86
C ALA A 375 -17.41 6.85 -22.61
N PHE A 376 -16.45 7.66 -23.06
CA PHE A 376 -15.02 7.45 -22.74
C PHE A 376 -14.73 7.56 -21.24
N GLN A 377 -15.34 8.52 -20.53
CA GLN A 377 -15.16 8.64 -19.08
C GLN A 377 -15.75 7.45 -18.32
N ILE A 378 -16.90 6.93 -18.76
CA ILE A 378 -17.51 5.73 -18.19
C ILE A 378 -16.59 4.51 -18.42
N GLN A 379 -16.08 4.36 -19.64
CA GLN A 379 -15.12 3.31 -19.97
C GLN A 379 -13.87 3.37 -19.08
N GLU A 380 -13.46 4.52 -18.55
CA GLU A 380 -12.31 4.64 -17.63
C GLU A 380 -12.60 4.16 -16.19
N ILE A 381 -13.85 4.13 -15.74
CA ILE A 381 -14.23 3.71 -14.37
C ILE A 381 -14.81 2.29 -14.29
N LEU A 382 -15.22 1.75 -15.44
CA LEU A 382 -15.57 0.34 -15.62
C LEU A 382 -14.30 -0.51 -15.66
#